data_AF-A0A523UW78-F1
#
_entry.id   AF-A0A523UW78-F1
#
_cell.length_a   1.000
_cell.length_b   1.000
_cell.length_c   1.000
_cell.angle_alpha   90.00
_cell.angle_beta   90.00
_cell.angle_gamma   90.00
#
_symmetry.space_group_name_H-M   'P 1'
#
loop_
_entity.id
_entity.type
_entity.pdbx_description
1 polymer ?
#
loop_
_entity_poly.entity_id
_entity_poly.type
_entity_poly.pdbx_seq_one_letter_code
_entity_poly.pdbx_strand_id
1 'polypeptide(L)' 'MKTAISIPDPLFNAVERLAKRFGISRSELFQRAVREFLGNHEDKGVTEALNEVYGPDHEKARLDQLLERLQVASIPEEEW' A
#
# COMPACT_ATOMS: atom_id res chain seq x y z
N MET A 1 12.72 -15.77 10.82
CA MET A 1 13.02 -15.60 12.27
C MET A 1 11.86 -16.14 13.10
N LYS A 2 12.09 -16.55 14.36
CA LYS A 2 11.03 -16.99 15.29
C LYS A 2 10.94 -15.99 16.44
N THR A 3 9.74 -15.50 16.71
CA THR A 3 9.47 -14.53 17.77
C THR A 3 8.22 -14.99 18.52
N ALA A 4 8.24 -14.93 19.85
CA ALA A 4 7.05 -15.16 20.67
C ALA A 4 6.29 -13.83 20.83
N ILE A 5 4.98 -13.87 20.67
CA ILE A 5 4.10 -12.71 20.83
C ILE A 5 3.01 -13.04 21.85
N SER A 6 2.71 -12.09 22.73
CA SER A 6 1.59 -12.19 23.65
C SER A 6 0.34 -11.62 22.98
N ILE A 7 -0.75 -12.38 22.97
CA ILE A 7 -2.05 -11.97 22.43
C ILE A 7 -3.18 -12.40 23.38
N PRO A 8 -4.33 -11.70 23.39
CA PRO A 8 -5.47 -12.11 24.20
C PRO A 8 -6.03 -13.48 23.78
N ASP A 9 -6.49 -14.28 24.75
CA ASP A 9 -7.08 -15.61 24.50
C ASP A 9 -8.22 -15.60 23.46
N PRO A 10 -9.15 -14.61 23.45
CA PRO A 10 -10.20 -14.56 22.43
C PRO A 10 -9.64 -14.47 21.01
N LEU A 11 -8.54 -13.72 20.82
CA LEU A 11 -7.88 -13.56 19.53
C LEU A 11 -7.15 -14.84 19.13
N PHE A 12 -6.42 -15.45 20.05
CA PHE A 12 -5.76 -16.75 19.82
C PHE A 12 -6.78 -17.81 19.36
N ASN A 13 -7.91 -17.91 20.06
CA ASN A 13 -8.97 -18.86 19.72
C ASN A 13 -9.59 -18.58 18.34
N ALA A 14 -9.73 -17.31 17.96
CA ALA A 14 -10.22 -16.93 16.63
C ALA A 14 -9.24 -17.35 15.53
N VAL A 15 -7.94 -17.13 15.74
CA VAL A 15 -6.86 -17.56 14.84
C VAL A 15 -6.87 -19.07 14.65
N GLU A 16 -6.98 -19.85 15.73
CA GLU A 16 -6.98 -21.32 15.64
C GLU A 16 -8.17 -21.84 14.82
N ARG A 17 -9.37 -21.28 15.02
CA ARG A 17 -10.55 -21.67 14.24
C ARG A 17 -10.37 -21.36 12.75
N LEU A 18 -9.83 -20.19 12.43
CA LEU A 18 -9.63 -19.76 11.05
C LEU A 18 -8.53 -20.58 10.35
N ALA A 19 -7.40 -20.82 11.03
CA ALA A 19 -6.30 -21.63 10.52
C ALA A 19 -6.78 -23.06 10.22
N LYS A 20 -7.53 -23.67 11.14
CA LYS A 20 -8.13 -25.00 10.95
C LYS A 20 -9.09 -25.03 9.76
N ARG A 21 -9.96 -24.02 9.63
CA ARG A 21 -10.90 -23.91 8.50
C ARG A 21 -10.19 -23.78 7.15
N PHE A 22 -9.05 -23.09 7.11
CA PHE A 22 -8.25 -22.92 5.89
C PHE A 22 -7.25 -24.06 5.66
N GLY A 23 -7.10 -25.00 6.60
CA GLY A 23 -6.13 -26.08 6.51
C GLY A 23 -4.67 -25.62 6.54
N ILE A 24 -4.39 -24.45 7.13
CA ILE A 24 -3.04 -23.87 7.20
C ILE A 24 -2.53 -23.82 8.64
N SER A 25 -1.22 -23.65 8.79
CA SER A 25 -0.62 -23.48 10.12
C SER A 25 -0.93 -22.10 10.70
N ARG A 26 -0.94 -21.99 12.04
CA ARG A 26 -1.00 -20.69 12.75
C ARG A 26 0.05 -19.70 12.25
N SER A 27 1.29 -20.16 12.09
CA SER A 27 2.40 -19.31 11.67
C SER A 27 2.17 -18.76 10.26
N GLU A 28 1.65 -19.58 9.36
CA GLU A 28 1.30 -19.14 8.01
C GLU A 28 0.16 -18.12 8.03
N LEU A 29 -0.86 -18.32 8.86
CA LEU A 29 -1.95 -17.37 9.00
C LEU A 29 -1.45 -16.00 9.50
N PHE A 30 -0.59 -15.98 10.52
CA PHE A 30 0.04 -14.75 11.00
C PHE A 30 0.91 -14.10 9.92
N GLN A 31 1.71 -14.86 9.18
CA GLN A 31 2.53 -14.33 8.09
C GLN A 31 1.68 -13.67 6.99
N ARG A 32 0.55 -14.28 6.62
CA ARG A 32 -0.40 -13.70 5.66
C ARG A 32 -0.99 -12.39 6.18
N ALA A 33 -1.47 -12.39 7.41
CA ALA A 33 -2.06 -11.21 8.04
C ALA A 33 -1.06 -10.05 8.14
N VAL A 34 0.18 -10.33 8.56
CA VAL A 34 1.24 -9.30 8.64
C VAL A 34 1.57 -8.75 7.26
N ARG A 35 1.67 -9.60 6.23
CA ARG A 35 1.94 -9.15 4.85
C ARG A 35 0.82 -8.24 4.34
N GLU A 36 -0.42 -8.63 4.54
CA GLU A 36 -1.58 -7.82 4.14
C GLU A 36 -1.65 -6.50 4.90
N PHE A 37 -1.43 -6.53 6.21
CA PHE A 37 -1.39 -5.33 7.04
C PHE A 37 -0.30 -4.37 6.57
N LEU A 38 0.92 -4.87 6.33
CA LEU A 38 2.01 -4.04 5.79
C LEU A 38 1.68 -3.51 4.41
N GLY A 39 1.20 -4.34 3.47
CA GLY A 39 0.86 -3.87 2.12
C GLY A 39 -0.27 -2.84 2.08
N ASN A 40 -1.17 -2.84 3.06
CA ASN A 40 -2.22 -1.82 3.20
C ASN A 40 -1.71 -0.51 3.81
N HIS A 41 -0.55 -0.52 4.48
CA HIS A 41 0.06 0.63 5.15
C HIS A 41 1.40 1.05 4.54
N GLU A 42 1.89 0.32 3.55
CA GLU A 42 2.82 0.85 2.58
C GLU A 42 2.05 1.94 1.82
N ASP A 43 2.29 3.20 2.20
CA ASP A 43 2.12 4.31 1.28
C ASP A 43 2.74 3.82 -0.02
N LYS A 44 1.92 3.67 -1.08
CA LYS A 44 2.30 2.97 -2.31
C LYS A 44 3.41 3.67 -3.09
N GLY A 45 4.15 4.57 -2.44
CA GLY A 45 5.09 5.48 -3.03
C GLY A 45 4.42 6.14 -4.20
N VAL A 46 3.14 6.50 -4.15
CA VAL A 46 2.47 7.10 -5.32
C VAL A 46 3.24 8.36 -5.71
N THR A 47 3.66 9.13 -4.70
CA THR A 47 4.59 10.24 -4.86
C THR A 47 5.95 9.78 -5.39
N GLU A 48 6.62 8.79 -4.79
CA GLU A 48 7.88 8.23 -5.30
C GLU A 48 7.80 7.71 -6.76
N ALA A 49 6.77 6.97 -7.13
CA ALA A 49 6.52 6.43 -8.46
C ALA A 49 6.14 7.55 -9.44
N LEU A 50 5.39 8.56 -9.01
CA LEU A 50 5.17 9.77 -9.82
C LEU A 50 6.48 10.54 -9.97
N ASN A 51 7.34 10.59 -8.95
CA ASN A 51 8.66 11.21 -9.03
C ASN A 51 9.62 10.40 -9.93
N GLU A 52 9.50 9.07 -10.00
CA GLU A 52 10.25 8.26 -10.98
C GLU A 52 9.79 8.54 -12.43
N VAL A 53 8.52 8.87 -12.64
CA VAL A 53 7.99 9.15 -13.99
C VAL A 53 8.18 10.61 -14.40
N TYR A 54 7.89 11.55 -13.49
CA TYR A 54 7.85 13.01 -13.73
C TYR A 54 8.97 13.78 -13.03
N GLY A 55 9.91 13.08 -12.39
CA GLY A 55 11.01 13.70 -11.66
C GLY A 55 11.89 14.59 -12.54
N PRO A 56 12.68 15.47 -11.92
CA PRO A 56 13.48 16.48 -12.61
C PRO A 56 14.48 15.89 -13.63
N ASP A 57 14.86 14.61 -13.48
CA ASP A 57 15.78 13.91 -14.37
C ASP A 57 15.11 13.31 -15.64
N HIS A 58 13.78 13.38 -15.76
CA HIS A 58 13.02 12.78 -16.87
C HIS A 58 12.58 13.83 -17.91
N GLU A 59 13.50 14.24 -18.79
CA GLU A 59 13.22 15.18 -19.90
C GLU A 59 12.09 14.75 -20.85
N LYS A 60 11.80 13.44 -20.93
CA LYS A 60 10.78 12.86 -21.82
C LYS A 60 9.37 12.82 -21.23
N ALA A 61 9.20 13.15 -19.96
CA ALA A 61 7.90 13.17 -19.28
C ALA A 61 7.17 14.53 -19.41
N ARG A 62 7.69 15.42 -20.27
CA ARG A 62 7.03 16.68 -20.59
C ARG A 62 5.84 16.40 -21.49
N LEU A 63 4.64 16.75 -21.02
CA LEU A 63 3.47 16.79 -21.90
C LEU A 63 3.73 17.77 -23.04
N ASP A 64 3.09 17.52 -24.18
CA ASP A 64 3.00 18.52 -25.24
C ASP A 64 2.46 19.85 -24.66
N GLN A 65 3.02 20.97 -25.10
CA GLN A 65 2.71 22.30 -24.56
C GLN A 65 1.20 22.64 -24.64
N LEU A 66 0.48 22.12 -25.63
CA LEU A 66 -0.97 22.34 -25.74
C LEU A 66 -1.73 21.55 -24.68
N LEU A 67 -1.34 20.28 -24.44
CA LEU A 67 -1.98 19.44 -23.43
C LEU A 67 -1.70 19.94 -22.01
N GLU A 68 -0.48 20.43 -21.73
CA GLU A 68 -0.12 21.03 -20.45
C GLU A 68 -1.05 22.21 -20.11
N ARG A 69 -1.30 23.11 -21.08
CA ARG A 69 -2.20 24.26 -20.90
C ARG A 69 -3.64 23.84 -20.66
N LEU A 70 -4.13 22.84 -21.39
CA LEU A 70 -5.48 22.32 -21.22
C LEU A 70 -5.66 21.63 -19.86
N GLN A 71 -4.63 20.92 -19.38
CA GLN A 71 -4.64 20.27 -18.08
C GLN A 71 -4.68 21.29 -16.95
N VAL A 72 -3.84 22.32 -16.98
CA VAL A 72 -3.86 23.40 -15.98
C VAL A 72 -5.23 24.11 -15.96
N ALA A 73 -5.81 24.37 -17.14
CA ALA A 73 -7.13 24.98 -17.24
C ALA A 73 -8.30 24.08 -16.77
N SER A 74 -8.06 22.77 -16.59
CA SER A 74 -9.08 21.81 -16.13
C SER A 74 -9.14 21.67 -14.60
N ILE A 75 -8.13 22.18 -13.88
CA ILE A 75 -8.10 22.17 -12.43
C ILE A 75 -8.84 23.41 -11.94
N PRO A 76 -9.94 23.28 -11.17
CA PRO A 76 -10.63 24.43 -10.59
C PRO A 76 -9.70 25.18 -9.65
N GLU A 77 -9.77 26.51 -9.67
CA GLU A 77 -9.11 27.34 -8.68
C GLU A 77 -9.68 26.99 -7.30
N GLU A 78 -8.88 26.33 -6.47
CA GLU A 78 -9.24 26.09 -5.08
C GLU A 78 -8.72 27.28 -4.26
N GLU A 79 -9.60 27.92 -3.47
CA GLU A 79 -9.19 28.92 -2.49
C GLU A 79 -8.53 28.21 -1.30
N TRP A 80 -7.20 28.27 -1.23
CA TRP A 80 -6.41 27.74 -0.11
C TRP A 80 -6.04 28.90 0.82
#